data_AF-A0A522GKL2-F1
#
_entry.id   AF-A0A522GKL2-F1
#
_cell.length_a   1.000
_cell.length_b   1.000
_cell.length_c   1.000
_cell.angle_alpha   90.00
_cell.angle_beta   90.00
_cell.angle_gamma   90.00
#
_symmetry.space_group_name_H-M   'P 1'
#
loop_
_entity.id
_entity.type
_entity.pdbx_description
1 polymer ?
#
loop_
_entity_poly.entity_id
_entity_poly.type
_entity_poly.pdbx_seq_one_letter_code
_entity_poly.pdbx_strand_id
1 'polypeptide(L)'
;MNRQRRYWLGALTVAVVLVGGAATLTWNSLFASTDPLANSAATFTDFANSSAYVTASLTMRGQDGVVALHIGRDWHINANPASLDNLITSTVLIEHDGTQHEVQADYPPGKSSGITIDGTNILVYEDGTHILVHRLAIKAGDRVLMRAQACNNQGICLAPATIPVIEGQTS
;
A
#
# COMPACT_ATOMS: atom_id res chain seq x y z
N MET A 1 25.59 -58.49 33.85
CA MET A 1 25.49 -57.67 35.08
C MET A 1 24.01 -57.41 35.33
N ASN A 2 23.33 -58.31 36.03
CA ASN A 2 22.88 -58.21 37.45
C ASN A 2 21.98 -56.99 37.72
N ARG A 3 20.65 -57.13 37.82
CA ARG A 3 19.79 -57.70 38.90
C ARG A 3 19.14 -56.54 39.69
N GLN A 4 17.80 -56.42 39.64
CA GLN A 4 16.84 -56.67 40.75
C GLN A 4 16.93 -55.65 41.91
N ARG A 5 15.89 -55.12 42.56
CA ARG A 5 14.58 -55.60 43.08
C ARG A 5 13.88 -54.33 43.64
N ARG A 6 12.60 -54.05 43.37
CA ARG A 6 11.37 -54.32 44.17
C ARG A 6 11.36 -53.92 45.66
N TYR A 7 10.17 -53.47 46.08
CA TYR A 7 9.55 -53.42 47.44
C TYR A 7 9.86 -52.17 48.28
N TRP A 8 8.97 -51.58 49.09
CA TRP A 8 7.51 -51.59 49.34
C TRP A 8 7.29 -50.54 50.47
N LEU A 9 6.13 -49.87 50.47
CA LEU A 9 5.32 -49.36 51.61
C LEU A 9 5.95 -48.88 52.95
N GLY A 10 5.45 -47.73 53.42
CA GLY A 10 5.34 -47.38 54.85
C GLY A 10 5.46 -45.87 55.12
N ALA A 11 4.34 -45.15 55.26
CA ALA A 11 3.77 -44.70 56.55
C ALA A 11 4.45 -43.41 57.10
N LEU A 12 3.79 -42.25 57.00
CA LEU A 12 2.97 -41.58 58.03
C LEU A 12 3.78 -41.05 59.24
N THR A 13 3.76 -39.72 59.43
CA THR A 13 3.43 -38.95 60.67
C THR A 13 4.18 -37.59 60.67
N VAL A 14 3.45 -36.47 60.55
CA VAL A 14 3.00 -35.55 61.61
C VAL A 14 4.13 -34.86 62.38
N ALA A 15 4.23 -33.53 62.25
CA ALA A 15 4.25 -32.60 63.39
C ALA A 15 4.26 -31.14 62.90
N VAL A 16 3.17 -30.44 63.24
CA VAL A 16 3.09 -28.97 63.34
C VAL A 16 3.85 -28.55 64.61
N VAL A 17 4.30 -27.28 64.68
CA VAL A 17 4.20 -26.35 65.86
C VAL A 17 5.45 -25.48 66.10
N LEU A 18 5.25 -24.18 65.80
CA LEU A 18 5.61 -22.95 66.52
C LEU A 18 7.01 -22.28 66.44
N VAL A 19 6.96 -21.05 65.91
CA VAL A 19 7.37 -19.75 66.50
C VAL A 19 8.85 -19.50 66.80
N GLY A 20 9.35 -18.43 66.17
CA GLY A 20 10.19 -17.42 66.84
C GLY A 20 11.54 -17.16 66.17
N GLY A 21 11.71 -15.97 65.57
CA GLY A 21 13.04 -15.48 65.21
C GLY A 21 13.02 -14.43 64.10
N ALA A 22 13.10 -13.16 64.49
CA ALA A 22 13.10 -12.00 63.61
C ALA A 22 14.31 -11.99 62.65
N ALA A 23 14.04 -11.74 61.36
CA ALA A 23 15.03 -11.18 60.44
C ALA A 23 14.36 -10.05 59.65
N THR A 24 14.72 -8.82 60.01
CA THR A 24 14.30 -7.58 59.35
C THR A 24 14.92 -7.51 57.97
N LEU A 25 14.11 -7.63 56.92
CA LEU A 25 14.48 -7.21 55.57
C LEU A 25 13.38 -6.29 55.05
N THR A 26 13.73 -5.01 55.00
CA THR A 26 12.93 -3.92 54.44
C THR A 26 12.80 -4.12 52.93
N TRP A 27 11.68 -4.69 52.47
CA TRP A 27 11.29 -4.61 51.07
C TRP A 27 10.60 -3.26 50.82
N ASN A 28 11.38 -2.29 50.37
CA ASN A 28 10.82 -1.08 49.78
C ASN A 28 10.05 -1.46 48.51
N SER A 29 8.79 -1.06 48.50
CA SER A 29 7.99 -0.73 47.31
C SER A 29 7.81 -1.81 46.24
N LEU A 30 6.67 -2.50 46.39
CA LEU A 30 5.78 -2.85 45.30
C LEU A 30 5.50 -1.61 44.42
N PHE A 31 6.29 -1.41 43.38
CA PHE A 31 5.81 -0.72 42.19
C PHE A 31 5.44 -1.79 41.19
N ALA A 32 4.18 -2.21 41.27
CA ALA A 32 3.52 -2.79 40.12
C ALA A 32 3.60 -1.74 39.00
N SER A 33 4.38 -2.01 37.96
CA SER A 33 4.22 -1.32 36.70
C SER A 33 2.82 -1.63 36.19
N THR A 34 1.85 -0.81 36.54
CA THR A 34 0.63 -0.68 35.74
C THR A 34 1.07 -0.10 34.42
N ASP A 35 1.42 -0.96 33.47
CA ASP A 35 1.40 -0.57 32.07
C ASP A 35 -0.02 -0.06 31.80
N PRO A 36 -0.20 1.23 31.45
CA PRO A 36 -1.47 1.61 30.89
C PRO A 36 -1.60 0.78 29.62
N LEU A 37 -2.70 0.03 29.51
CA LEU A 37 -3.29 -0.32 28.22
C LEU A 37 -3.65 0.99 27.51
N ALA A 38 -2.62 1.70 27.09
CA ALA A 38 -2.68 2.81 26.18
C ALA A 38 -3.09 2.17 24.87
N ASN A 39 -4.41 2.19 24.64
CA ASN A 39 -5.04 2.24 23.34
C ASN A 39 -4.07 1.93 22.20
N SER A 40 -3.77 0.65 22.01
CA SER A 40 -3.36 0.13 20.71
C SER A 40 -4.63 0.12 19.85
N ALA A 41 -5.21 1.31 19.65
CA ALA A 41 -5.93 1.60 18.44
C ALA A 41 -4.84 1.47 17.37
N ALA A 42 -4.75 0.28 16.79
CA ALA A 42 -4.08 0.09 15.52
C ALA A 42 -4.54 1.26 14.66
N THR A 43 -3.62 2.18 14.38
CA THR A 43 -3.84 3.20 13.37
C THR A 43 -4.28 2.41 12.15
N PHE A 44 -5.50 2.64 11.69
CA PHE A 44 -5.99 2.07 10.44
C PHE A 44 -4.99 2.54 9.40
N THR A 45 -4.00 1.70 9.07
CA THR A 45 -3.02 2.00 8.05
C THR A 45 -3.82 2.18 6.79
N ASP A 46 -3.74 3.38 6.24
CA ASP A 46 -4.32 3.76 4.97
C ASP A 46 -4.18 2.58 3.99
N PHE A 47 -5.30 2.07 3.47
CA PHE A 47 -5.23 0.92 2.57
C PHE A 47 -4.35 1.31 1.38
N ALA A 48 -3.30 0.53 1.10
CA ALA A 48 -2.41 0.83 0.01
C ALA A 48 -3.19 0.96 -1.31
N ASN A 49 -3.09 2.13 -1.93
CA ASN A 49 -3.71 2.42 -3.22
C ASN A 49 -2.62 2.61 -4.29
N SER A 50 -3.05 2.78 -5.53
CA SER A 50 -2.18 2.82 -6.69
C SER A 50 -1.14 3.96 -6.66
N SER A 51 -1.37 5.04 -5.90
CA SER A 51 -0.40 6.14 -5.76
C SER A 51 0.90 5.72 -5.04
N ALA A 52 0.91 4.58 -4.34
CA ALA A 52 2.12 4.04 -3.73
C ALA A 52 3.19 3.62 -4.76
N TYR A 53 2.79 3.35 -6.01
CA TYR A 53 3.69 2.88 -7.07
C TYR A 53 3.55 3.66 -8.37
N VAL A 54 2.64 4.64 -8.43
CA VAL A 54 2.40 5.42 -9.64
C VAL A 54 2.46 6.89 -9.28
N THR A 55 3.35 7.60 -9.95
CA THR A 55 3.36 9.07 -10.00
C THR A 55 3.37 9.51 -11.46
N ALA A 56 3.10 10.78 -11.71
CA ALA A 56 3.06 11.31 -13.06
C ALA A 56 3.60 12.75 -13.07
N SER A 57 4.28 13.13 -14.15
CA SER A 57 4.77 14.48 -14.35
C SER A 57 4.30 15.08 -15.66
N LEU A 58 4.11 16.39 -15.71
CA LEU A 58 3.70 17.13 -16.90
C LEU A 58 4.82 18.07 -17.36
N THR A 59 5.16 18.01 -18.64
CA THR A 59 5.97 19.03 -19.31
C THR A 59 5.12 19.75 -20.34
N MET A 60 4.99 21.07 -20.24
CA MET A 60 4.19 21.89 -21.17
C MET A 60 5.03 22.52 -22.28
N ARG A 61 4.43 22.66 -23.46
CA ARG A 61 4.90 23.50 -24.58
C ARG A 61 3.71 24.27 -25.15
N GLY A 62 3.54 25.51 -24.69
CA GLY A 62 2.35 26.29 -25.01
C GLY A 62 1.12 25.67 -24.34
N GLN A 63 0.11 25.29 -25.15
CA GLN A 63 -1.10 24.61 -24.65
C GLN A 63 -1.04 23.09 -24.82
N ASP A 64 0.03 22.54 -25.39
CA ASP A 64 0.21 21.10 -25.51
C ASP A 64 1.20 20.64 -24.45
N GLY A 65 1.13 19.37 -24.07
CA GLY A 65 1.99 18.82 -23.02
C GLY A 65 2.23 17.34 -23.16
N VAL A 66 3.16 16.85 -22.34
CA VAL A 66 3.46 15.43 -22.22
C VAL A 66 3.31 15.04 -20.76
N VAL A 67 2.38 14.13 -20.48
CA VAL A 67 2.28 13.45 -19.20
C VAL A 67 3.17 12.21 -19.25
N ALA A 68 4.23 12.20 -18.45
CA ALA A 68 5.10 11.05 -18.26
C ALA A 68 4.67 10.26 -17.02
N LEU A 69 4.48 8.96 -17.20
CA LEU A 69 4.14 8.03 -16.13
C LEU A 69 5.42 7.48 -15.49
N HIS A 70 5.49 7.56 -14.17
CA HIS A 70 6.57 6.98 -13.37
C HIS A 70 5.97 5.84 -12.54
N ILE A 71 6.29 4.61 -12.92
CA ILE A 71 5.68 3.40 -12.38
C ILE A 71 6.75 2.53 -11.72
N GLY A 72 6.49 2.11 -10.49
CA GLY A 72 7.38 1.24 -9.74
C GLY A 72 7.69 -0.06 -10.49
N ARG A 73 8.90 -0.58 -10.29
CA ARG A 73 9.31 -1.86 -10.88
C ARG A 73 8.31 -2.97 -10.56
N ASP A 74 8.04 -3.83 -11.54
CA ASP A 74 7.10 -4.96 -11.45
C ASP A 74 5.62 -4.55 -11.29
N TRP A 75 5.33 -3.25 -11.41
CA TRP A 75 3.98 -2.70 -11.47
C TRP A 75 3.67 -2.17 -12.87
N HIS A 76 2.38 -2.14 -13.19
CA HIS A 76 1.84 -1.59 -14.42
C HIS A 76 0.43 -1.05 -14.16
N ILE A 77 -0.08 -0.20 -15.06
CA ILE A 77 -1.47 0.29 -15.02
C ILE A 77 -2.19 -0.10 -16.32
N ASN A 78 -3.51 -0.27 -16.29
CA ASN A 78 -4.25 -0.62 -17.50
C ASN A 78 -4.09 0.48 -18.58
N ALA A 79 -4.00 0.09 -19.85
CA ALA A 79 -3.95 1.03 -20.96
C ALA A 79 -5.29 1.79 -21.15
N ASN A 80 -5.30 2.78 -22.05
CA ASN A 80 -6.52 3.45 -22.50
C ASN A 80 -6.64 3.36 -24.03
N PRO A 81 -7.71 2.72 -24.57
CA PRO A 81 -8.77 2.03 -23.84
C PRO A 81 -8.25 0.82 -23.06
N ALA A 82 -8.94 0.46 -21.97
CA ALA A 82 -8.63 -0.76 -21.24
C ALA A 82 -9.00 -1.99 -22.08
N SER A 83 -8.28 -3.10 -21.89
CA SER A 83 -8.53 -4.34 -22.65
C SER A 83 -9.90 -4.97 -22.39
N LEU A 84 -10.49 -4.73 -21.22
CA LEU A 84 -11.79 -5.25 -20.80
C LEU A 84 -12.60 -4.15 -20.12
N ASP A 85 -13.91 -4.17 -20.29
CA ASP A 85 -14.82 -3.10 -19.83
C ASP A 85 -14.84 -2.91 -18.30
N ASN A 86 -14.51 -3.96 -17.54
CA ASN A 86 -14.49 -3.94 -16.07
C ASN A 86 -13.16 -3.46 -15.49
N LEU A 87 -12.16 -3.15 -16.31
CA LEU A 87 -10.87 -2.64 -15.86
C LEU A 87 -10.89 -1.11 -15.75
N ILE A 88 -10.22 -0.59 -14.73
CA ILE A 88 -10.06 0.85 -14.56
C ILE A 88 -9.06 1.35 -15.58
N THR A 89 -9.55 2.03 -16.62
CA THR A 89 -8.72 2.66 -17.65
C THR A 89 -7.92 3.83 -17.09
N SER A 90 -6.71 3.99 -17.60
CA SER A 90 -5.81 5.10 -17.30
C SER A 90 -6.29 6.39 -17.94
N THR A 91 -6.57 7.43 -17.15
CA THR A 91 -7.17 8.67 -17.68
C THR A 91 -6.47 9.90 -17.12
N VAL A 92 -6.19 10.86 -18.00
CA VAL A 92 -5.68 12.17 -17.61
C VAL A 92 -6.88 13.10 -17.45
N LEU A 93 -6.96 13.76 -16.31
CA LEU A 93 -8.07 14.62 -15.90
C LEU A 93 -7.55 16.02 -15.59
N ILE A 94 -8.45 16.99 -15.71
CA ILE A 94 -8.30 18.30 -15.09
C ILE A 94 -9.40 18.47 -14.03
N GLU A 95 -9.02 18.96 -12.86
CA GLU A 95 -9.92 19.29 -11.76
C GLU A 95 -9.94 20.80 -11.53
N HIS A 96 -11.14 21.37 -11.45
CA HIS A 96 -11.37 22.75 -11.01
C HIS A 96 -12.54 22.76 -10.02
N ASP A 97 -12.34 23.36 -8.85
CA ASP A 97 -13.36 23.45 -7.78
C ASP A 97 -14.04 22.10 -7.46
N GLY A 98 -13.27 21.01 -7.46
CA GLY A 98 -13.74 19.66 -7.16
C GLY A 98 -14.48 18.96 -8.31
N THR A 99 -14.64 19.62 -9.47
CA THR A 99 -15.21 19.01 -10.67
C THR A 99 -14.11 18.50 -11.58
N GLN A 100 -14.20 17.23 -12.02
CA GLN A 100 -13.20 16.58 -12.88
C GLN A 100 -13.71 16.39 -14.30
N HIS A 101 -12.86 16.68 -15.28
CA HIS A 101 -13.12 16.46 -16.70
C HIS A 101 -11.92 15.77 -17.36
N GLU A 102 -12.20 14.88 -18.32
CA GLU A 102 -11.15 14.28 -19.13
C GLU A 102 -10.52 15.33 -20.05
N VAL A 103 -9.20 15.30 -20.17
CA VAL A 103 -8.48 16.17 -21.10
C VAL A 103 -8.45 15.52 -22.48
N GLN A 104 -8.23 16.31 -23.53
CA GLN A 104 -7.94 15.73 -24.83
C GLN A 104 -6.53 15.13 -24.80
N ALA A 105 -6.44 13.81 -24.83
CA ALA A 105 -5.18 13.08 -24.77
C ALA A 105 -5.07 12.05 -25.89
N ASP A 106 -3.86 11.92 -26.45
CA ASP A 106 -3.50 10.80 -27.32
C ASP A 106 -2.78 9.75 -26.48
N TYR A 107 -3.52 8.69 -26.18
CA TYR A 107 -3.02 7.54 -25.46
C TYR A 107 -2.20 6.64 -26.39
N PRO A 108 -0.94 6.30 -26.05
CA PRO A 108 -0.17 5.39 -26.87
C PRO A 108 -0.77 3.97 -26.80
N PRO A 109 -0.46 3.10 -27.78
CA PRO A 109 -0.80 1.69 -27.68
C PRO A 109 -0.22 1.07 -26.40
N GLY A 110 -1.04 0.30 -25.67
CA GLY A 110 -0.58 -0.46 -24.52
C GLY A 110 0.32 -1.64 -24.92
N LYS A 111 1.17 -2.08 -23.99
CA LYS A 111 1.99 -3.29 -24.14
C LYS A 111 1.26 -4.48 -23.53
N SER A 112 1.45 -5.68 -24.07
CA SER A 112 0.92 -6.88 -23.42
C SER A 112 1.62 -7.10 -22.08
N SER A 113 0.84 -7.34 -21.02
CA SER A 113 1.35 -7.72 -19.69
C SER A 113 1.77 -9.19 -19.60
N GLY A 114 1.52 -9.99 -20.65
CA GLY A 114 1.63 -11.45 -20.60
C GLY A 114 0.48 -12.15 -19.87
N ILE A 115 -0.49 -11.40 -19.35
CA ILE A 115 -1.71 -11.93 -18.73
C ILE A 115 -2.81 -11.98 -19.78
N THR A 116 -3.51 -13.12 -19.84
CA THR A 116 -4.70 -13.31 -20.67
C THR A 116 -5.88 -13.65 -19.77
N ILE A 117 -6.97 -12.90 -19.91
CA ILE A 117 -8.24 -13.13 -19.20
C ILE A 117 -9.31 -13.31 -20.26
N ASP A 118 -10.07 -14.41 -20.18
CA ASP A 118 -11.14 -14.74 -21.14
C ASP A 118 -10.70 -14.63 -22.61
N GLY A 119 -9.47 -15.09 -22.89
CA GLY A 119 -8.87 -15.04 -24.23
C GLY A 119 -8.38 -13.66 -24.69
N THR A 120 -8.52 -12.63 -23.85
CA THR A 120 -8.09 -11.26 -24.14
C THR A 120 -6.77 -10.95 -23.46
N ASN A 121 -5.79 -10.48 -24.24
CA ASN A 121 -4.52 -10.02 -23.69
C ASN A 121 -4.70 -8.67 -22.99
N ILE A 122 -4.22 -8.59 -21.75
CA ILE A 122 -4.30 -7.37 -20.97
C ILE A 122 -3.18 -6.42 -21.43
N LEU A 123 -3.59 -5.24 -21.88
CA LEU A 123 -2.72 -4.19 -22.38
C LEU A 123 -2.53 -3.15 -21.27
N VAL A 124 -1.27 -2.81 -21.03
CA VAL A 124 -0.85 -2.02 -19.88
C VAL A 124 0.15 -0.95 -20.28
N TYR A 125 0.27 0.07 -19.45
CA TYR A 125 1.36 1.02 -19.45
C TYR A 125 2.35 0.66 -18.36
N GLU A 126 3.62 0.86 -18.70
CA GLU A 126 4.77 0.67 -17.83
C GLU A 126 5.47 2.02 -17.59
N ASP A 127 6.50 2.00 -16.75
CA ASP A 127 7.36 3.15 -16.49
C ASP A 127 7.88 3.79 -17.79
N GLY A 128 7.91 5.13 -17.81
CA GLY A 128 8.37 5.90 -18.96
C GLY A 128 7.35 5.99 -20.11
N THR A 129 6.11 5.54 -19.91
CA THR A 129 5.04 5.78 -20.89
C THR A 129 4.73 7.28 -20.96
N HIS A 130 4.63 7.82 -22.17
CA HIS A 130 4.31 9.22 -22.43
C HIS A 130 2.93 9.35 -23.10
N ILE A 131 2.08 10.19 -22.51
CA ILE A 131 0.74 10.51 -23.02
C ILE A 131 0.76 11.97 -23.49
N LEU A 132 0.43 12.20 -24.77
CA LEU A 132 0.33 13.56 -25.28
C LEU A 132 -1.01 14.15 -24.86
N VAL A 133 -1.00 15.38 -24.37
CA VAL A 133 -2.21 16.13 -24.02
C VAL A 133 -2.26 17.40 -24.86
N HIS A 134 -3.43 17.71 -25.39
CA HIS A 134 -3.64 18.78 -26.35
C HIS A 134 -4.56 19.84 -25.79
N ARG A 135 -4.30 21.11 -26.13
CA ARG A 135 -5.18 22.24 -25.77
C ARG A 135 -5.46 22.31 -24.25
N LEU A 136 -4.50 21.91 -23.44
CA LEU A 136 -4.58 21.91 -21.99
C LEU A 136 -4.39 23.35 -21.47
N ALA A 137 -5.51 24.02 -21.21
CA ALA A 137 -5.52 25.37 -20.64
C ALA A 137 -5.63 25.30 -19.11
N ILE A 138 -4.48 25.28 -18.43
CA ILE A 138 -4.40 25.25 -16.96
C ILE A 138 -4.55 26.67 -16.42
N LYS A 139 -5.59 26.91 -15.62
CA LYS A 139 -5.86 28.16 -14.92
C LYS A 139 -5.40 28.10 -13.46
N ALA A 140 -5.35 29.25 -12.80
CA ALA A 140 -5.12 29.29 -11.36
C ALA A 140 -6.19 28.48 -10.61
N GLY A 141 -5.76 27.54 -9.77
CA GLY A 141 -6.65 26.62 -9.05
C GLY A 141 -6.88 25.28 -9.76
N ASP A 142 -6.52 25.15 -11.04
CA ASP A 142 -6.63 23.88 -11.76
C ASP A 142 -5.59 22.88 -11.27
N ARG A 143 -5.98 21.60 -11.25
CA ARG A 143 -5.09 20.47 -10.97
C ARG A 143 -5.16 19.46 -12.09
N VAL A 144 -4.01 19.09 -12.65
CA VAL A 144 -3.92 17.97 -13.58
C VAL A 144 -3.76 16.69 -12.77
N LEU A 145 -4.56 15.68 -13.08
CA LEU A 145 -4.64 14.44 -12.32
C LEU A 145 -4.54 13.23 -13.27
N MET A 146 -4.05 12.11 -12.74
CA MET A 146 -3.99 10.82 -13.41
C MET A 146 -4.82 9.82 -12.61
N ARG A 147 -5.95 9.37 -13.17
CA ARG A 147 -6.72 8.27 -12.61
C ARG A 147 -6.15 6.96 -13.14
N ALA A 148 -5.77 6.05 -12.24
CA ALA A 148 -5.21 4.76 -12.62
C ALA A 148 -5.46 3.68 -11.56
N GLN A 149 -5.33 2.42 -11.98
CA GLN A 149 -5.21 1.28 -11.09
C GLN A 149 -3.91 0.53 -11.39
N ALA A 150 -3.07 0.38 -10.37
CA ALA A 150 -1.83 -0.36 -10.46
C ALA A 150 -2.05 -1.83 -10.13
N CYS A 151 -1.51 -2.71 -10.96
CA CYS A 151 -1.41 -4.14 -10.72
C CYS A 151 0.05 -4.57 -10.86
N ASN A 152 0.46 -5.57 -10.09
CA ASN A 152 1.79 -6.15 -10.21
C ASN A 152 1.80 -7.37 -11.13
N ASN A 153 3.00 -7.86 -11.45
CA ASN A 153 3.18 -9.02 -12.34
C ASN A 153 2.66 -10.37 -11.76
N GLN A 154 2.24 -10.39 -10.49
CA GLN A 154 1.59 -11.55 -9.87
C GLN A 154 0.05 -11.47 -9.97
N GLY A 155 -0.48 -10.43 -10.62
CA GLY A 155 -1.92 -10.19 -10.76
C GLY A 155 -2.57 -9.55 -9.52
N ILE A 156 -1.79 -9.02 -8.57
CA ILE A 156 -2.32 -8.30 -7.42
C ILE A 156 -2.56 -6.85 -7.83
N CYS A 157 -3.81 -6.41 -7.74
CA CYS A 157 -4.20 -5.04 -8.03
C CYS A 157 -4.46 -4.26 -6.74
N LEU A 158 -3.97 -3.02 -6.69
CA LEU A 158 -4.26 -2.08 -5.61
C LEU A 158 -5.60 -1.39 -5.83
N ALA A 159 -6.07 -0.70 -4.79
CA ALA A 159 -7.19 0.22 -4.95
C ALA A 159 -6.84 1.30 -6.00
N PRO A 160 -7.79 1.68 -6.89
CA PRO A 160 -7.57 2.78 -7.82
C PRO A 160 -7.21 4.07 -7.09
N ALA A 161 -6.47 4.95 -7.77
CA ALA A 161 -6.10 6.25 -7.22
C ALA A 161 -6.25 7.36 -8.27
N THR A 162 -6.55 8.57 -7.78
CA THR A 162 -6.44 9.81 -8.55
C THR A 162 -5.18 10.53 -8.09
N ILE A 163 -4.16 10.51 -8.93
CA ILE A 163 -2.78 10.87 -8.62
C ILE A 163 -2.51 12.28 -9.15
N PRO A 164 -2.01 13.23 -8.34
CA PRO A 164 -1.60 14.53 -8.85
C PRO A 164 -0.49 14.38 -9.90
N VAL A 165 -0.66 15.06 -11.04
CA VAL A 165 0.40 15.20 -12.05
C VAL A 165 1.21 16.44 -11.70
N ILE A 166 2.48 16.25 -11.34
CA ILE A 166 3.35 17.35 -10.91
C ILE A 166 4.09 17.96 -12.11
N GLU A 167 4.43 19.25 -12.06
CA GLU A 167 5.21 19.86 -13.12
C GLU A 167 6.63 19.26 -13.17
N GLY A 168 7.05 18.78 -14.34
CA GLY A 168 8.39 18.26 -14.57
C GLY A 168 9.36 19.40 -14.83
N GLN A 169 10.53 19.37 -14.19
CA GLN A 169 11.59 20.34 -14.47
C GLN A 169 12.19 20.05 -15.85
N THR A 170 12.25 21.06 -16.71
CA THR A 170 13.05 21.01 -17.93
C THR A 170 14.51 21.28 -17.56
N SER A 171 15.36 20.27 -17.67
CA SER A 171 16.82 20.41 -17.56
C SER A 171 17.43 20.98 -18.84
#